data_AF-A0A2R5L136-F1
#
_entry.id   AF-A0A2R5L136-F1
#
_cell.length_a   1.000
_cell.length_b   1.000
_cell.length_c   1.000
_cell.angle_alpha   90.00
_cell.angle_beta   90.00
_cell.angle_gamma   90.00
#
_symmetry.space_group_name_H-M   'P 1'
#
loop_
_entity.id
_entity.type
_entity.pdbx_description
1 polymer ?
#
loop_
_entity_poly.entity_id
_entity_poly.type
_entity_poly.pdbx_seq_one_letter_code
_entity_poly.pdbx_strand_id
1 'polypeptide(L)'
;CGAVLYACYMVFLRRRIKDQDQLDIPMFFGFVGLFNSVLLWPGFFILHMAGWEVFTLPTAQQMLYICANGLVGTVLSELLWLWGCFLTSSLVATLSLSLTIPLSMATDVLLRGVKYSWLFYAGSVPIVAAFFAVTVLTHYNNWDPVGQICCCRRREEHQYRY
;
A
#
# COMPACT_ATOMS: atom_id res chain seq x y z
N CYS A 1 -3.61 17.01 -2.54
CA CYS A 1 -3.64 16.62 -3.97
C CYS A 1 -3.10 15.20 -4.20
N GLY A 2 -1.98 14.79 -3.60
CA GLY A 2 -1.38 13.46 -3.81
C GLY A 2 -2.28 12.27 -3.46
N ALA A 3 -3.02 12.33 -2.34
CA ALA A 3 -3.93 11.25 -1.93
C ALA A 3 -5.06 10.99 -2.94
N VAL A 4 -5.56 12.04 -3.60
CA VAL A 4 -6.62 11.93 -4.63
C VAL A 4 -6.06 11.26 -5.88
N LEU A 5 -4.88 11.68 -6.34
CA LEU A 5 -4.22 11.08 -7.50
C LEU A 5 -3.88 9.59 -7.26
N TYR A 6 -3.39 9.25 -6.07
CA TYR A 6 -3.11 7.87 -5.67
C TYR A 6 -4.38 7.00 -5.60
N ALA A 7 -5.46 7.53 -5.04
CA ALA A 7 -6.74 6.84 -5.00
C ALA A 7 -7.30 6.62 -6.42
N CYS A 8 -7.25 7.63 -7.29
CA CYS A 8 -7.64 7.51 -8.70
C CYS A 8 -6.80 6.46 -9.42
N TYR A 9 -5.48 6.46 -9.21
CA TYR A 9 -4.55 5.45 -9.74
C TYR A 9 -4.95 4.03 -9.31
N MET A 10 -5.12 3.80 -8.01
CA MET A 10 -5.50 2.50 -7.44
C MET A 10 -6.84 1.99 -8.00
N VAL A 11 -7.83 2.87 -8.14
CA VAL A 11 -9.16 2.51 -8.67
C VAL A 11 -9.11 2.17 -10.15
N PHE A 12 -8.36 2.96 -10.94
CA PHE A 12 -8.20 2.71 -12.37
C PHE A 12 -7.49 1.38 -12.63
N LEU A 13 -6.47 1.10 -11.83
CA LEU A 13 -5.73 -0.16 -11.87
C LEU A 13 -6.62 -1.35 -11.51
N ARG A 14 -7.37 -1.27 -10.40
CA ARG A 14 -8.32 -2.33 -10.00
C ARG A 14 -9.41 -2.58 -11.05
N ARG A 15 -9.91 -1.53 -11.72
CA ARG A 15 -10.88 -1.69 -12.81
C ARG A 15 -10.26 -2.40 -14.01
N ARG A 16 -9.06 -2.00 -14.42
CA ARG A 16 -8.36 -2.60 -15.56
C ARG A 16 -8.05 -4.08 -15.33
N ILE A 17 -7.57 -4.46 -14.15
CA ILE A 17 -7.27 -5.86 -13.78
C ILE A 17 -8.53 -6.75 -13.80
N LYS A 18 -9.71 -6.19 -13.48
CA LYS A 18 -10.98 -6.93 -13.48
C LYS A 18 -11.53 -7.23 -14.88
N ASP A 19 -11.15 -6.42 -15.86
CA ASP A 19 -11.69 -6.47 -17.24
C ASP A 19 -10.80 -7.26 -18.20
N GLN A 20 -9.59 -7.67 -17.79
CA GLN A 20 -8.65 -8.39 -18.66
C GLN A 20 -7.99 -9.56 -17.95
N ASP A 21 -8.22 -10.77 -18.47
CA ASP A 21 -7.54 -12.01 -18.09
C ASP A 21 -6.02 -12.03 -18.39
N GLN A 22 -5.43 -10.97 -18.97
CA GLN A 22 -4.01 -10.91 -19.35
C GLN A 22 -3.41 -9.48 -19.31
N LEU A 23 -3.65 -8.69 -18.26
CA LEU A 23 -2.91 -7.44 -18.09
C LEU A 23 -1.54 -7.69 -17.45
N ASP A 24 -0.48 -7.32 -18.17
CA ASP A 24 0.89 -7.27 -17.66
C ASP A 24 1.05 -6.16 -16.61
N ILE A 25 0.49 -6.35 -15.41
CA ILE A 25 0.68 -5.50 -14.22
C ILE A 25 2.15 -5.07 -14.03
N PRO A 26 3.15 -5.96 -14.16
CA PRO A 26 4.56 -5.56 -14.10
C PRO A 26 4.99 -4.59 -15.21
N MET A 27 4.46 -4.69 -16.43
CA MET A 27 4.79 -3.77 -17.52
C MET A 27 4.26 -2.35 -17.25
N PHE A 28 3.06 -2.25 -16.68
CA PHE A 28 2.49 -0.96 -16.27
C PHE A 28 3.30 -0.30 -15.15
N PHE A 29 3.71 -1.06 -14.12
CA PHE A 29 4.60 -0.55 -13.07
C PHE A 29 5.98 -0.15 -13.63
N GLY A 30 6.49 -0.87 -14.63
CA GLY A 30 7.71 -0.51 -15.36
C GLY A 30 7.61 0.85 -16.05
N PHE A 31 6.48 1.15 -16.70
CA PHE A 31 6.23 2.46 -17.28
C PHE A 31 6.15 3.56 -16.22
N VAL A 32 5.45 3.33 -15.11
CA VAL A 32 5.39 4.29 -13.99
C VAL A 32 6.79 4.59 -13.44
N GLY A 33 7.62 3.56 -13.24
CA GLY A 33 8.99 3.72 -12.79
C GLY A 33 9.87 4.47 -13.80
N LEU A 34 9.66 4.25 -15.10
CA LEU A 34 10.38 4.95 -16.16
C LEU A 34 10.00 6.43 -16.22
N PHE A 35 8.70 6.76 -16.18
CA PHE A 35 8.24 8.14 -16.09
C PHE A 35 8.73 8.83 -14.82
N ASN A 36 8.69 8.13 -13.67
CA ASN A 36 9.23 8.66 -12.42
C ASN A 36 10.73 8.97 -12.55
N SER A 37 11.52 8.06 -13.14
CA SER A 37 12.95 8.28 -13.36
C SER A 37 13.23 9.45 -14.30
N VAL A 38 12.46 9.58 -15.40
CA VAL A 38 12.59 10.68 -16.38
C VAL A 38 12.17 12.03 -15.78
N LEU A 39 11.13 12.06 -14.94
CA LEU A 39 10.66 13.28 -14.27
C LEU A 39 11.56 13.68 -13.08
N LEU A 40 12.16 12.72 -12.39
CA LEU A 40 13.08 12.98 -11.28
C LEU A 40 14.46 13.46 -11.77
N TRP A 41 14.86 13.03 -12.97
CA TRP A 41 16.10 13.42 -13.64
C TRP A 41 16.32 14.94 -13.70
N PRO A 42 15.40 15.79 -14.22
CA PRO A 42 15.59 17.24 -14.23
C PRO A 42 15.62 17.85 -12.82
N GLY A 43 14.96 17.24 -11.84
CA GLY A 43 15.04 17.66 -10.43
C GLY A 43 16.48 17.59 -9.90
N PHE A 44 17.20 16.53 -10.25
CA PHE A 44 18.62 16.35 -9.94
C PHE A 44 19.51 17.47 -10.53
N PHE A 45 19.28 17.86 -11.79
CA PHE A 45 20.03 18.94 -12.44
C PHE A 45 19.74 20.32 -11.83
N ILE A 46 18.48 20.59 -11.47
CA ILE A 46 18.09 21.84 -10.81
C ILE A 46 18.74 21.95 -9.43
N LEU A 47 18.76 20.85 -8.67
CA LEU A 47 19.39 20.81 -7.33
C LEU A 47 20.91 21.03 -7.40
N HIS A 48 21.57 20.49 -8.44
CA HIS A 48 22.99 20.73 -8.68
C HIS A 48 23.28 22.19 -9.01
N MET A 49 22.47 22.82 -9.87
CA MET A 49 22.60 24.24 -10.21
C MET A 49 22.31 25.17 -9.03
N ALA A 50 21.45 24.75 -8.08
CA ALA A 50 21.14 25.50 -6.86
C ALA A 50 22.25 25.43 -5.79
N GLY A 51 23.28 24.60 -5.98
CA GLY A 51 24.46 24.53 -5.11
C GLY A 51 24.20 23.96 -3.70
N TRP A 52 23.05 23.31 -3.48
CA TRP A 52 22.68 22.76 -2.17
C TRP A 52 23.34 21.42 -1.83
N GLU A 53 23.79 20.65 -2.83
CA GLU A 53 24.54 19.41 -2.62
C GLU A 53 25.73 19.28 -3.59
N VAL A 54 26.92 18.95 -3.05
CA VAL A 54 28.11 18.62 -3.86
C VAL A 54 27.88 17.24 -4.47
N PHE A 55 27.57 17.21 -5.77
CA PHE A 55 27.43 15.97 -6.51
C PHE A 55 28.77 15.24 -6.57
N THR A 56 28.92 14.24 -5.71
CA THR A 56 29.92 13.19 -5.88
C THR A 56 29.24 12.03 -6.58
N LEU A 57 29.75 11.62 -7.74
CA LEU A 57 29.25 10.46 -8.46
C LEU A 57 29.39 9.24 -7.53
N PRO A 58 28.30 8.56 -7.16
CA PRO A 58 28.36 7.41 -6.26
C PRO A 58 29.16 6.29 -6.91
N THR A 59 29.93 5.57 -6.10
CA THR A 59 30.71 4.41 -6.55
C THR A 59 29.76 3.37 -7.16
N ALA A 60 30.22 2.58 -8.13
CA ALA A 60 29.40 1.57 -8.82
C ALA A 60 28.62 0.64 -7.86
N GLN A 61 29.20 0.32 -6.69
CA GLN A 61 28.52 -0.46 -5.65
C GLN A 61 27.37 0.31 -4.97
N GLN A 62 27.54 1.59 -4.69
CA GLN A 62 26.49 2.43 -4.10
C GLN A 62 25.34 2.62 -5.09
N MET A 63 25.65 2.78 -6.37
CA MET A 63 24.65 2.85 -7.43
C MET A 63 23.84 1.55 -7.52
N LEU A 64 24.51 0.38 -7.43
CA LEU A 64 23.84 -0.92 -7.37
C LEU A 64 22.89 -1.02 -6.17
N TYR A 65 23.34 -0.63 -4.97
CA TYR A 65 22.49 -0.69 -3.77
C TYR A 65 21.28 0.23 -3.85
N ILE A 66 21.44 1.44 -4.40
CA ILE A 66 20.33 2.38 -4.59
C ILE A 66 19.34 1.81 -5.61
N CYS A 67 19.81 1.30 -6.75
CA CYS A 67 18.97 0.66 -7.75
C CYS A 67 18.24 -0.57 -7.17
N ALA A 68 18.95 -1.42 -6.43
CA ALA A 68 18.37 -2.60 -5.80
C ALA A 68 17.31 -2.22 -4.75
N ASN A 69 17.58 -1.21 -3.91
CA ASN A 69 16.62 -0.73 -2.92
C ASN A 69 15.40 -0.07 -3.58
N GLY A 70 15.58 0.67 -4.68
CA GLY A 70 14.48 1.24 -5.45
C GLY A 70 13.61 0.15 -6.09
N LEU A 71 14.24 -0.82 -6.75
CA LEU A 71 13.54 -1.88 -7.46
C LEU A 71 12.85 -2.86 -6.50
N VAL A 72 13.57 -3.37 -5.51
CA VAL A 72 13.07 -4.39 -4.58
C VAL A 72 12.27 -3.74 -3.45
N GLY A 73 12.80 -2.68 -2.84
CA GLY A 73 12.18 -2.04 -1.68
C GLY A 73 10.96 -1.19 -2.02
N THR A 74 10.93 -0.57 -3.20
CA THR A 74 9.83 0.31 -3.60
C THR A 74 8.91 -0.38 -4.60
N VAL A 75 9.39 -0.69 -5.81
CA VAL A 75 8.54 -1.19 -6.90
C VAL A 75 7.95 -2.57 -6.59
N LEU A 76 8.78 -3.53 -6.19
CA LEU A 76 8.30 -4.87 -5.87
C LEU A 76 7.41 -4.88 -4.62
N SER A 77 7.75 -4.08 -3.60
CA SER A 77 6.96 -3.94 -2.38
C SER A 77 5.55 -3.39 -2.65
N GLU A 78 5.44 -2.35 -3.48
CA GLU A 78 4.14 -1.80 -3.89
C GLU A 78 3.33 -2.77 -4.74
N LEU A 79 3.99 -3.53 -5.63
CA LEU A 79 3.33 -4.56 -6.44
C LEU A 79 2.78 -5.69 -5.56
N LEU A 80 3.59 -6.21 -4.63
CA LEU A 80 3.19 -7.24 -3.67
C LEU A 80 2.06 -6.75 -2.76
N TRP A 81 2.17 -5.50 -2.27
CA TRP A 81 1.14 -4.90 -1.44
C TRP A 81 -0.19 -4.78 -2.18
N LEU A 82 -0.16 -4.32 -3.42
CA LEU A 82 -1.34 -4.23 -4.28
C LEU A 82 -1.93 -5.61 -4.60
N TRP A 83 -1.08 -6.60 -4.88
CA TRP A 83 -1.51 -8.00 -5.07
C TRP A 83 -2.21 -8.53 -3.82
N GLY A 84 -1.67 -8.28 -2.63
CA GLY A 84 -2.33 -8.60 -1.35
C GLY A 84 -3.67 -7.86 -1.17
N CYS A 85 -3.73 -6.58 -1.56
CA CYS A 85 -4.95 -5.78 -1.55
C CYS A 85 -6.03 -6.31 -2.50
N PHE A 86 -5.63 -6.98 -3.58
CA PHE A 86 -6.52 -7.62 -4.54
C PHE A 86 -7.03 -8.96 -4.02
N LEU A 87 -6.14 -9.79 -3.46
CA LEU A 87 -6.45 -11.15 -3.03
C LEU A 87 -7.36 -11.19 -1.78
N THR A 88 -7.15 -10.30 -0.81
CA THR A 88 -7.89 -10.32 0.46
C THR A 88 -8.98 -9.24 0.54
N SER A 89 -8.64 -7.98 0.28
CA SER A 89 -9.50 -6.78 0.22
C SER A 89 -8.64 -5.58 0.64
N SER A 90 -8.99 -4.37 0.15
CA SER A 90 -8.33 -3.13 0.59
C SER A 90 -8.43 -2.93 2.11
N LEU A 91 -9.50 -3.44 2.74
CA LEU A 91 -9.76 -3.28 4.16
C LEU A 91 -8.69 -3.97 5.01
N VAL A 92 -8.41 -5.25 4.73
CA VAL A 92 -7.42 -6.03 5.48
C VAL A 92 -6.01 -5.47 5.26
N ALA A 93 -5.69 -5.00 4.05
CA ALA A 93 -4.40 -4.38 3.77
C ALA A 93 -4.15 -3.09 4.59
N THR A 94 -5.16 -2.23 4.75
CA THR A 94 -5.05 -1.01 5.59
C THR A 94 -4.85 -1.36 7.07
N LEU A 95 -5.48 -2.43 7.54
CA LEU A 95 -5.32 -2.92 8.91
C LEU A 95 -3.92 -3.49 9.15
N SER A 96 -3.37 -4.24 8.19
CA SER A 96 -1.98 -4.72 8.24
C SER A 96 -0.98 -3.56 8.31
N LEU A 97 -1.20 -2.48 7.54
CA LEU A 97 -0.36 -1.27 7.62
C LEU A 97 -0.43 -0.62 9.01
N SER A 98 -1.63 -0.57 9.58
CA SER A 98 -1.83 -0.01 10.92
C SER A 98 -1.19 -0.88 12.01
N LEU A 99 -1.21 -2.21 11.85
CA LEU A 99 -0.55 -3.17 12.74
C LEU A 99 0.99 -3.11 12.66
N THR A 100 1.53 -2.60 11.55
CA THR A 100 2.99 -2.42 11.40
C THR A 100 3.53 -1.46 12.46
N ILE A 101 2.77 -0.42 12.84
CA ILE A 101 3.18 0.58 13.84
C ILE A 101 3.43 -0.05 15.23
N PRO A 102 2.47 -0.76 15.87
CA PRO A 102 2.71 -1.41 17.16
C PRO A 102 3.72 -2.57 17.07
N LEU A 103 3.84 -3.24 15.92
CA LEU A 103 4.84 -4.29 15.73
C LEU A 103 6.26 -3.71 15.68
N SER A 104 6.47 -2.59 14.97
CA SER A 104 7.74 -1.85 14.99
C SER A 104 8.07 -1.37 16.40
N MET A 105 7.10 -0.83 17.12
CA MET A 105 7.27 -0.43 18.52
C MET A 105 7.69 -1.62 19.41
N ALA A 106 7.02 -2.77 19.28
CA ALA A 106 7.37 -3.98 20.03
C ALA A 106 8.79 -4.45 19.70
N THR A 107 9.17 -4.40 18.42
CA THR A 107 10.51 -4.77 17.95
C THR A 107 11.59 -3.87 18.55
N ASP A 108 11.36 -2.55 18.60
CA ASP A 108 12.30 -1.59 19.19
C ASP A 108 12.42 -1.77 20.72
N VAL A 109 11.33 -2.06 21.43
CA VAL A 109 11.39 -2.37 22.87
C VAL A 109 12.18 -3.65 23.13
N LEU A 110 11.93 -4.71 22.35
CA LEU A 110 12.54 -6.03 22.55
C LEU A 110 14.01 -6.09 22.13
N LEU A 111 14.37 -5.50 20.99
CA LEU A 111 15.72 -5.56 20.43
C LEU A 111 16.62 -4.43 20.91
N ARG A 112 16.08 -3.21 21.06
CA ARG A 112 16.88 -2.01 21.41
C ARG A 112 16.67 -1.56 22.85
N GLY A 113 15.74 -2.16 23.61
CA GLY A 113 15.48 -1.80 25.01
C GLY A 113 14.90 -0.39 25.19
N VAL A 114 14.37 0.21 24.12
CA VAL A 114 13.84 1.58 24.15
C VAL A 114 12.54 1.62 24.96
N LYS A 115 12.45 2.57 25.89
CA LYS A 115 11.23 2.81 26.68
C LYS A 115 10.41 3.93 26.06
N TYR A 116 9.18 3.63 25.68
CA TYR A 116 8.24 4.63 25.15
C TYR A 116 7.41 5.23 26.28
N SER A 117 6.82 6.42 26.03
CA SER A 117 5.88 7.04 26.97
C SER A 117 4.60 6.20 27.08
N TRP A 118 3.93 6.27 28.24
CA TRP A 118 2.68 5.56 28.51
C TRP A 118 1.61 5.78 27.43
N LEU A 119 1.57 6.98 26.84
CA LEU A 119 0.61 7.35 25.80
C LEU A 119 0.74 6.49 24.51
N PHE A 120 1.96 6.06 24.17
CA PHE A 120 2.19 5.18 23.01
C PHE A 120 1.68 3.76 23.27
N TYR A 121 1.83 3.26 24.50
CA TYR A 121 1.26 1.97 24.90
C TYR A 121 -0.27 2.02 24.93
N ALA A 122 -0.86 3.12 25.40
CA ALA A 122 -2.31 3.31 25.36
C ALA A 122 -2.85 3.35 23.92
N GLY A 123 -2.10 3.94 22.98
CA GLY A 123 -2.46 4.00 21.57
C GLY A 123 -2.29 2.67 20.80
N SER A 124 -1.38 1.79 21.21
CA SER A 124 -1.18 0.50 20.54
C SER A 124 -2.31 -0.50 20.85
N VAL A 125 -2.89 -0.44 22.05
CA VAL A 125 -4.01 -1.30 22.49
C VAL A 125 -5.21 -1.26 21.54
N PRO A 126 -5.81 -0.10 21.19
CA PRO A 126 -6.96 -0.04 20.28
C PRO A 126 -6.62 -0.48 18.86
N ILE A 127 -5.39 -0.24 18.37
CA ILE A 127 -4.95 -0.70 17.04
C ILE A 127 -4.94 -2.22 16.97
N VAL A 128 -4.35 -2.87 17.98
CA VAL A 128 -4.30 -4.33 18.09
C VAL A 128 -5.72 -4.89 18.27
N ALA A 129 -6.53 -4.29 19.13
CA ALA A 129 -7.92 -4.69 19.34
C ALA A 129 -8.76 -4.61 18.06
N ALA A 130 -8.62 -3.52 17.28
CA ALA A 130 -9.30 -3.35 16.00
C ALA A 130 -8.89 -4.42 14.98
N PHE A 131 -7.60 -4.77 14.91
CA PHE A 131 -7.11 -5.83 14.03
C PHE A 131 -7.73 -7.19 14.38
N PHE A 132 -7.75 -7.56 15.66
CA PHE A 132 -8.39 -8.81 16.11
C PHE A 132 -9.90 -8.81 15.86
N ALA A 133 -10.60 -7.72 16.19
CA ALA A 133 -12.04 -7.59 15.98
C ALA A 133 -12.41 -7.79 14.50
N VAL A 134 -11.67 -7.14 13.59
CA VAL A 134 -11.92 -7.31 12.15
C VAL A 134 -11.54 -8.71 11.68
N THR A 135 -10.44 -9.28 12.17
CA THR A 135 -10.04 -10.65 11.81
C THR A 135 -11.13 -11.66 12.21
N VAL A 136 -11.70 -11.53 13.41
CA VAL A 136 -12.82 -12.35 13.88
C VAL A 136 -14.07 -12.11 13.05
N LEU A 137 -14.40 -10.85 12.75
CA LEU A 137 -15.55 -10.49 11.92
C LEU A 137 -15.46 -11.12 10.52
N THR A 138 -14.27 -11.07 9.90
CA THR A 138 -14.03 -11.59 8.56
C THR A 138 -14.04 -13.14 8.55
N HIS A 139 -13.62 -13.78 9.65
CA HIS A 139 -13.69 -15.24 9.81
C HIS A 139 -15.13 -15.74 10.06
N TYR A 140 -15.98 -14.93 10.68
CA TYR A 140 -17.38 -15.27 10.97
C TYR A 140 -18.36 -14.74 9.89
N ASN A 141 -17.90 -14.56 8.65
CA ASN A 141 -18.70 -14.05 7.52
C ASN A 141 -19.85 -15.01 7.08
N ASN A 142 -20.01 -16.16 7.73
CA ASN A 142 -21.14 -17.06 7.47
C ASN A 142 -22.43 -16.64 8.20
N TRP A 143 -22.41 -15.52 8.93
CA TRP A 143 -23.54 -14.95 9.66
C TRP A 143 -23.83 -13.50 9.20
N ASP A 144 -23.88 -13.27 7.89
CA ASP A 144 -24.22 -11.96 7.30
C ASP A 144 -25.73 -11.80 7.07
N PRO A 145 -26.52 -11.17 7.97
CA PRO A 145 -27.89 -10.77 7.67
C PRO A 145 -27.96 -9.68 6.58
N VAL A 146 -26.87 -8.92 6.38
CA VAL A 146 -26.78 -7.82 5.40
C VAL A 146 -26.51 -8.35 3.99
N GLY A 147 -25.81 -9.48 3.85
CA GLY A 147 -25.61 -10.16 2.56
C GLY A 147 -26.93 -10.61 1.95
N GLN A 148 -27.88 -11.08 2.77
CA GLN A 148 -29.24 -11.39 2.33
C GLN A 148 -30.01 -10.13 1.92
N ILE A 149 -29.91 -9.02 2.67
CA ILE A 149 -30.60 -7.76 2.35
C ILE A 149 -30.06 -7.12 1.06
N CYS A 150 -28.74 -7.10 0.86
CA CYS A 150 -28.12 -6.55 -0.36
C CYS A 150 -28.32 -7.43 -1.59
N CYS A 151 -28.32 -8.76 -1.45
CA CYS A 151 -28.71 -9.66 -2.55
C CYS A 151 -30.18 -9.47 -2.92
N CYS A 152 -31.09 -9.30 -1.94
CA CYS A 152 -32.49 -8.95 -2.23
C CYS A 152 -32.60 -7.61 -2.97
N ARG A 153 -31.88 -6.57 -2.51
CA ARG A 153 -31.93 -5.24 -3.14
C ARG A 153 -31.35 -5.22 -4.56
N ARG A 154 -30.28 -5.97 -4.83
CA ARG A 154 -29.69 -6.12 -6.17
C ARG A 154 -30.59 -6.93 -7.11
N ARG A 155 -31.41 -7.84 -6.58
CA ARG A 155 -32.40 -8.61 -7.35
C ARG A 155 -33.61 -7.77 -7.74
N GLU A 156 -34.05 -6.85 -6.87
CA GLU A 156 -35.14 -5.91 -7.17
C GLU A 156 -34.78 -4.94 -8.30
N GLU A 157 -33.58 -4.37 -8.33
CA GLU A 157 -33.18 -3.44 -9.42
C GLU A 157 -33.15 -4.10 -10.81
N HIS A 158 -32.97 -5.42 -10.90
CA HIS A 158 -33.03 -6.15 -12.16
C HIS A 158 -34.47 -6.47 -12.61
N GLN A 159 -35.45 -6.47 -11.69
CA GLN A 159 -36.84 -6.82 -12.01
C GLN A 159 -37.68 -5.60 -12.45
N TYR A 160 -37.22 -4.37 -12.20
CA TYR A 160 -37.83 -3.13 -12.71
C TYR A 160 -37.25 -2.65 -14.06
N ARG A 161 -36.36 -3.43 -14.66
CA ARG A 161 -35.69 -3.14 -15.95
C ARG A 161 -36.18 -4.00 -17.12
N TYR A 162 -37.32 -4.67 -16.95
CA TYR A 162 -38.06 -5.38 -18.01
C TYR A 162 -39.54 -5.00 -17.96
#